data_AF-A0ABC8SGJ3-F1
#
_entry.id   AF-A0ABC8SGJ3-F1
#
_cell.length_a   1.000
_cell.length_b   1.000
_cell.length_c   1.000
_cell.angle_alpha   90.00
_cell.angle_beta   90.00
_cell.angle_gamma   90.00
#
_symmetry.space_group_name_H-M   'P 1'
#
loop_
_entity.id
_entity.type
_entity.pdbx_description
1 polymer ?
#
loop_
_entity_poly.entity_id
_entity_poly.type
_entity_poly.pdbx_seq_one_letter_code
_entity_poly.pdbx_strand_id
1 'polypeptide(L)'
;MFLCGILRSCIVCIFGQTSTYNFYLMQKEKEVLALLSRLDLQNIHFTDYPPGDADQSVHLVAGEGLEAYLPLTDMVDISAEVERLSKRLTKMQTEYDGLVARLKSSNFVEKAPEEVVRGVREKAAEAEEKLTLTKNRLALLKSTVLVSE
;
A
#
# COMPACT_ATOMS: atom_id res chain seq x y z
N MET A 1 9.41 -17.18 4.87
CA MET A 1 8.06 -17.32 5.46
C MET A 1 7.41 -15.94 5.39
N PHE A 2 6.87 -15.61 4.22
CA PHE A 2 6.28 -14.32 3.88
C PHE A 2 4.75 -14.46 3.86
N LEU A 3 4.05 -13.38 4.22
CA LEU A 3 2.60 -13.12 4.13
C LEU A 3 1.71 -13.60 5.30
N CYS A 4 1.69 -12.84 6.40
CA CYS A 4 0.47 -12.59 7.22
C CYS A 4 0.78 -11.51 8.27
N GLY A 5 0.85 -10.24 7.87
CA GLY A 5 1.23 -9.16 8.80
C GLY A 5 0.52 -7.85 8.50
N ILE A 6 -0.74 -7.92 8.04
CA ILE A 6 -1.42 -6.75 7.47
C ILE A 6 -2.18 -5.92 8.51
N LEU A 7 -2.48 -6.42 9.71
CA LEU A 7 -3.27 -5.66 10.68
C LEU A 7 -2.43 -5.30 11.90
N ARG A 8 -1.61 -4.25 11.77
CA ARG A 8 -0.79 -3.75 12.88
C ARG A 8 -1.59 -2.87 13.84
N SER A 9 -2.68 -2.25 13.43
CA SER A 9 -3.53 -1.43 14.32
C SER A 9 -4.99 -1.66 13.95
N CYS A 10 -5.88 -1.87 14.92
CA CYS A 10 -7.30 -2.08 14.67
C CYS A 10 -8.10 -1.50 15.84
N ILE A 11 -8.87 -0.45 15.57
CA ILE A 11 -9.68 0.23 16.57
C ILE A 11 -11.08 -0.38 16.51
N VAL A 12 -11.49 -1.09 17.56
CA VAL A 12 -12.82 -1.71 17.61
C VAL A 12 -13.75 -0.77 18.37
N CYS A 13 -14.57 0.01 17.67
CA CYS A 13 -15.49 0.94 18.32
C CYS A 13 -16.86 0.30 18.56
N ILE A 14 -17.32 0.26 19.79
CA ILE A 14 -18.66 -0.25 20.09
C ILE A 14 -19.60 0.95 20.13
N PHE A 15 -20.43 1.12 19.09
CA PHE A 15 -21.44 2.16 19.05
C PHE A 15 -22.86 1.60 19.10
N GLY A 16 -23.54 1.85 20.21
CA GLY A 16 -24.99 1.77 20.28
C GLY A 16 -25.52 0.88 21.39
N GLN A 17 -26.13 1.51 22.40
CA GLN A 17 -27.24 1.02 23.21
C GLN A 17 -27.19 -0.38 23.86
N THR A 18 -26.07 -1.10 23.81
CA THR A 18 -25.88 -2.33 24.61
C THR A 18 -25.19 -1.99 25.92
N SER A 19 -25.91 -2.25 27.00
CA SER A 19 -25.49 -2.37 28.40
C SER A 19 -23.98 -2.40 28.66
N THR A 20 -23.48 -1.63 29.63
CA THR A 20 -22.09 -1.58 30.15
C THR A 20 -21.39 -2.95 30.28
N TYR A 21 -22.17 -4.02 30.42
CA TYR A 21 -21.73 -5.41 30.44
C TYR A 21 -20.98 -5.87 29.18
N ASN A 22 -21.37 -5.42 27.98
CA ASN A 22 -20.77 -5.90 26.73
C ASN A 22 -19.36 -5.31 26.53
N PHE A 23 -19.21 -4.01 26.81
CA PHE A 23 -17.91 -3.34 26.82
C PHE A 23 -16.96 -3.96 27.86
N TYR A 24 -17.46 -4.24 29.07
CA TYR A 24 -16.69 -4.92 30.11
C TYR A 24 -16.23 -6.32 29.69
N LEU A 25 -17.11 -7.10 29.04
CA LEU A 25 -16.78 -8.44 28.57
C LEU A 25 -15.74 -8.43 27.44
N MET A 26 -15.89 -7.53 26.46
CA MET A 26 -14.93 -7.37 25.37
C MET A 26 -13.55 -6.94 25.87
N GLN A 27 -13.50 -6.04 26.86
CA GLN A 27 -12.26 -5.65 27.52
C GLN A 27 -11.59 -6.82 28.26
N LYS A 28 -12.40 -7.67 28.92
CA LYS A 28 -11.91 -8.84 29.64
C LYS A 28 -11.38 -9.94 28.70
N GLU A 29 -12.06 -10.16 27.58
CA GLU A 29 -11.73 -11.19 26.59
C GLU A 29 -10.84 -10.66 25.45
N LYS A 30 -10.22 -9.48 25.63
CA LYS A 30 -9.38 -8.80 24.63
C LYS A 30 -8.28 -9.69 24.05
N GLU A 31 -7.65 -10.52 24.90
CA GLU A 31 -6.60 -11.46 24.47
C GLU A 31 -7.12 -12.53 23.52
N VAL A 32 -8.30 -13.08 23.81
CA VAL A 32 -8.95 -14.09 22.97
C VAL A 32 -9.36 -13.49 21.63
N LEU A 33 -9.92 -12.28 21.65
CA LEU A 33 -10.26 -11.54 20.43
C LEU A 33 -9.02 -11.32 19.59
N ALA A 34 -7.95 -10.76 20.16
CA ALA A 34 -6.68 -10.53 19.48
C ALA A 34 -6.14 -11.80 18.80
N LEU A 35 -6.18 -12.94 19.51
CA LEU A 35 -5.73 -14.22 18.99
C LEU A 35 -6.58 -14.72 17.82
N LEU A 36 -7.91 -14.70 17.96
CA LEU A 36 -8.83 -15.22 16.95
C LEU A 36 -8.84 -14.36 15.68
N SER A 37 -8.73 -13.04 15.84
CA SER A 37 -8.70 -12.09 14.73
C SER A 37 -7.29 -11.77 14.22
N ARG A 38 -6.25 -12.38 14.80
CA ARG A 38 -4.83 -12.12 14.49
C ARG A 38 -4.44 -10.64 14.57
N LEU A 39 -5.01 -9.94 15.54
CA LEU A 39 -4.70 -8.54 15.82
C LEU A 39 -3.59 -8.45 16.87
N ASP A 40 -2.82 -7.37 16.81
CA ASP A 40 -1.87 -7.04 17.87
C ASP A 40 -2.64 -6.59 19.12
N LEU A 41 -2.44 -7.30 20.23
CA LEU A 41 -3.10 -7.03 21.52
C LEU A 41 -2.91 -5.58 21.99
N GLN A 42 -1.76 -4.97 21.67
CA GLN A 42 -1.43 -3.61 22.08
C GLN A 42 -2.22 -2.55 21.30
N ASN A 43 -2.62 -2.87 20.06
CA ASN A 43 -3.22 -1.92 19.13
C ASN A 43 -4.72 -2.17 18.90
N ILE A 44 -5.35 -2.89 19.84
CA ILE A 44 -6.81 -2.97 19.94
C ILE A 44 -7.28 -1.95 20.95
N HIS A 45 -8.12 -1.02 20.50
CA HIS A 45 -8.73 0.00 21.33
C HIS A 45 -10.24 -0.13 21.25
N PHE A 46 -10.89 -0.16 22.42
CA PHE A 46 -12.35 -0.13 22.52
C PHE A 46 -12.78 1.28 22.91
N THR A 47 -13.67 1.86 22.10
CA THR A 47 -14.21 3.21 22.33
C THR A 47 -15.72 3.21 22.18
N ASP A 48 -16.38 4.17 22.84
CA ASP A 48 -17.83 4.35 22.80
C ASP A 48 -18.27 5.29 21.66
N TYR A 49 -17.31 5.78 20.86
CA TYR A 49 -17.53 6.70 19.74
C TYR A 49 -16.58 6.37 18.58
N PRO A 50 -16.99 6.62 17.33
CA PRO A 50 -16.12 6.48 16.17
C PRO A 50 -14.84 7.31 16.32
N PRO A 51 -13.69 6.82 15.81
CA PRO A 51 -12.45 7.56 15.93
C PRO A 51 -12.49 8.81 15.04
N GLY A 52 -11.68 9.82 15.37
CA GLY A 52 -11.68 11.09 14.62
C GLY A 52 -11.25 10.96 13.16
N ASP A 53 -10.55 9.87 12.83
CA ASP A 53 -10.08 9.47 11.50
C ASP A 53 -10.93 8.33 10.89
N ALA A 54 -12.19 8.18 11.32
CA ALA A 54 -13.12 7.17 10.80
C ALA A 54 -13.21 7.18 9.26
N ASP A 55 -13.18 8.36 8.64
CA ASP A 55 -13.23 8.54 7.18
C ASP A 55 -12.00 7.95 6.45
N GLN A 56 -10.89 7.75 7.17
CA GLN A 56 -9.64 7.16 6.67
C GLN A 56 -9.49 5.68 7.06
N SER A 57 -10.56 5.08 7.59
CA SER A 57 -10.57 3.70 8.07
C SER A 57 -11.45 2.80 7.19
N VAL A 58 -11.14 1.51 7.17
CA VAL A 58 -12.13 0.51 6.76
C VAL A 58 -13.09 0.31 7.91
N HIS A 59 -14.37 0.62 7.68
CA HIS A 59 -15.43 0.47 8.67
C HIS A 59 -16.21 -0.84 8.43
N LEU A 60 -16.37 -1.63 9.48
CA LEU A 60 -17.13 -2.87 9.52
C LEU A 60 -18.20 -2.79 10.61
N VAL A 61 -19.43 -3.15 10.28
CA VAL A 61 -20.53 -3.27 11.25
C VAL A 61 -20.77 -4.76 11.51
N ALA A 62 -20.51 -5.22 12.73
CA ALA A 62 -20.60 -6.62 13.13
C ALA A 62 -21.98 -7.02 13.69
N GLY A 63 -22.94 -6.08 13.75
CA GLY A 63 -24.28 -6.27 14.31
C GLY A 63 -24.37 -5.85 15.78
N GLU A 64 -25.58 -5.69 16.30
CA GLU A 64 -25.86 -5.36 17.73
C GLU A 64 -25.12 -4.12 18.27
N GLY A 65 -24.83 -3.13 17.43
CA GLY A 65 -24.09 -1.93 17.83
C GLY A 65 -22.57 -2.13 17.99
N LEU A 66 -22.03 -3.25 17.50
CA LEU A 66 -20.59 -3.45 17.39
C LEU A 66 -20.09 -2.96 16.02
N GLU A 67 -19.18 -2.00 16.05
CA GLU A 67 -18.48 -1.49 14.87
C GLU A 67 -16.98 -1.74 15.01
N ALA A 68 -16.26 -1.79 13.90
CA ALA A 68 -14.82 -1.91 13.89
C ALA A 68 -14.24 -1.00 12.81
N TYR A 69 -13.22 -0.25 13.19
CA TYR A 69 -12.53 0.72 12.38
C TYR A 69 -11.08 0.29 12.25
N LEU A 70 -10.65 0.09 11.02
CA LEU A 70 -9.30 -0.26 10.72
C LEU A 70 -8.60 0.92 10.04
N PRO A 71 -7.75 1.68 10.77
CA PRO A 71 -7.04 2.81 10.20
C PRO A 71 -6.13 2.35 9.05
N LEU A 72 -6.34 2.91 7.86
CA LEU A 72 -5.51 2.56 6.70
C LEU A 72 -4.12 3.21 6.74
N THR A 73 -4.00 4.31 7.48
CA THR A 73 -2.79 5.13 7.60
C THR A 73 -1.61 4.36 8.21
N ASP A 74 -1.88 3.40 9.10
CA ASP A 74 -0.86 2.61 9.81
C ASP A 74 -0.56 1.24 9.17
N MET A 75 -1.33 0.83 8.16
CA MET A 75 -1.19 -0.50 7.53
C MET A 75 -0.16 -0.53 6.40
N VAL A 76 0.13 0.62 5.79
CA VAL A 76 1.05 0.73 4.66
C VAL A 76 2.17 1.70 5.02
N ASP A 77 3.40 1.18 5.14
CA ASP A 77 4.58 2.04 5.27
C ASP A 77 4.84 2.73 3.91
N ILE A 78 4.22 3.90 3.74
CA ILE A 78 4.31 4.70 2.51
C ILE A 78 5.76 5.09 2.24
N SER A 79 6.54 5.37 3.28
CA SER A 79 7.96 5.73 3.16
C SER A 79 8.79 4.58 2.60
N ALA A 80 8.63 3.37 3.16
CA ALA A 80 9.30 2.17 2.65
C ALA A 80 8.84 1.82 1.24
N GLU A 81 7.55 2.00 0.92
CA GLU A 81 7.02 1.75 -0.42
C GLU A 81 7.55 2.76 -1.45
N VAL A 82 7.65 4.04 -1.09
CA VAL A 82 8.27 5.09 -1.90
C VAL A 82 9.74 4.78 -2.15
N GLU A 83 10.49 4.33 -1.14
CA GLU A 83 11.89 3.95 -1.29
C GLU A 83 12.05 2.75 -2.23
N ARG A 84 11.24 1.70 -2.03
CA ARG A 84 11.24 0.48 -2.87
C ARG A 84 10.93 0.81 -4.32
N LEU A 85 9.89 1.60 -4.57
CA LEU A 85 9.51 2.03 -5.91
C LEU A 85 10.56 2.95 -6.54
N SER A 86 11.16 3.86 -5.77
CA SER A 86 12.25 4.72 -6.27
C SER A 86 13.46 3.89 -6.72
N LYS A 87 13.89 2.91 -5.92
CA LYS A 87 14.98 1.98 -6.30
C LYS A 87 14.65 1.18 -7.55
N ARG A 88 13.40 0.69 -7.67
CA ARG A 88 12.93 -0.02 -8.88
C ARG A 88 12.94 0.88 -10.10
N LEU A 89 12.47 2.12 -9.96
CA LEU A 89 12.42 3.12 -11.02
C LEU A 89 13.82 3.43 -11.54
N THR A 90 14.81 3.62 -10.66
CA THR A 90 16.21 3.84 -11.08
C THR A 90 16.74 2.70 -11.95
N LYS A 91 16.50 1.44 -11.55
CA LYS A 91 16.92 0.27 -12.34
C LYS A 91 16.26 0.23 -13.71
N MET A 92 14.94 0.42 -13.75
CA MET A 92 14.18 0.47 -15.00
C MET A 92 14.63 1.61 -15.92
N GLN A 93 14.98 2.76 -15.33
CA GLN A 93 15.47 3.92 -16.08
C GLN A 93 16.83 3.63 -16.71
N THR A 94 17.75 2.98 -15.98
CA THR A 94 19.05 2.56 -16.54
C THR A 94 18.88 1.57 -17.70
N GLU A 95 17.96 0.61 -17.59
CA GLU A 95 17.65 -0.33 -18.66
C GLU A 95 17.10 0.39 -19.91
N TYR A 96 16.13 1.29 -19.72
CA TYR A 96 15.57 2.09 -20.80
C TYR A 96 16.61 2.99 -21.47
N ASP A 97 17.43 3.69 -20.67
CA ASP A 97 18.48 4.58 -21.18
C ASP A 97 19.50 3.80 -22.03
N GLY A 98 19.81 2.55 -21.64
CA GLY A 98 20.65 1.65 -22.43
C GLY A 98 20.03 1.27 -23.78
N LEU A 99 18.72 1.01 -23.83
CA LEU A 99 18.01 0.71 -25.07
C LEU A 99 17.95 1.95 -25.99
N VAL A 100 17.64 3.12 -25.43
CA VAL A 100 17.62 4.38 -26.17
C VAL A 100 19.00 4.76 -26.68
N ALA A 101 20.06 4.57 -25.88
CA ALA A 101 21.44 4.84 -26.32
C ALA A 101 21.83 3.96 -27.51
N ARG A 102 21.43 2.68 -27.53
CA ARG A 102 21.64 1.80 -28.69
C ARG A 102 20.89 2.30 -29.92
N LEU A 103 19.63 2.73 -29.77
CA LEU A 103 18.82 3.26 -30.87
C LEU A 103 19.29 4.62 -31.39
N LYS A 104 19.98 5.42 -30.56
CA LYS A 104 20.60 6.70 -30.98
C LYS A 104 21.92 6.51 -31.72
N SER A 105 22.56 5.34 -31.60
CA SER A 105 23.81 5.06 -32.29
C SER A 105 23.54 4.77 -33.77
N SER A 106 23.98 5.67 -34.65
CA SER A 106 23.88 5.47 -36.12
C SER A 106 24.52 4.16 -36.57
N ASN A 107 25.66 3.78 -35.97
CA ASN A 107 26.30 2.49 -36.21
C ASN A 107 25.39 1.28 -35.94
N PHE A 108 24.52 1.34 -34.93
CA PHE A 108 23.60 0.25 -34.61
C PHE A 108 22.41 0.25 -35.57
N VAL A 109 21.84 1.42 -35.85
CA VAL A 109 20.68 1.56 -36.75
C VAL A 109 21.01 1.18 -38.19
N GLU A 110 22.23 1.50 -38.66
CA GLU A 110 22.64 1.27 -40.04
C GLU A 110 23.22 -0.12 -40.28
N LYS A 111 23.86 -0.74 -39.28
CA LYS A 111 24.55 -2.04 -39.45
C LYS A 111 23.75 -3.24 -38.94
N ALA A 112 22.82 -3.04 -38.02
CA ALA A 112 22.03 -4.15 -37.49
C ALA A 112 20.90 -4.53 -38.45
N PRO A 113 20.52 -5.82 -38.51
CA PRO A 113 19.33 -6.24 -39.25
C PRO A 113 18.08 -5.51 -38.76
N GLU A 114 17.17 -5.18 -39.69
CA GLU A 114 15.95 -4.41 -39.40
C GLU A 114 15.09 -5.04 -38.29
N GLU A 115 15.01 -6.38 -38.25
CA GLU A 115 14.31 -7.13 -37.22
C GLU A 115 14.89 -6.91 -35.81
N VAL A 116 16.22 -6.80 -35.71
CA VAL A 116 16.91 -6.52 -34.44
C VAL A 116 16.64 -5.08 -33.99
N VAL A 117 16.68 -4.12 -34.92
CA VAL A 117 16.36 -2.72 -34.63
C VAL A 117 14.91 -2.57 -34.18
N ARG A 118 13.96 -3.23 -34.87
CA ARG A 118 12.54 -3.25 -34.50
C ARG A 118 12.33 -3.83 -33.10
N GLY A 119 12.92 -4.99 -32.80
CA GLY A 119 12.80 -5.60 -31.48
C GLY A 119 13.38 -4.75 -30.34
N VAL A 120 14.46 -3.99 -30.60
CA VAL A 120 14.99 -3.04 -29.59
C VAL A 120 14.07 -1.83 -29.43
N ARG A 121 13.44 -1.33 -30.51
CA ARG A 121 12.44 -0.25 -30.42
C ARG A 121 11.21 -0.67 -29.63
N GLU A 122 10.68 -1.86 -29.89
CA GLU A 122 9.55 -2.42 -29.14
C GLU A 122 9.88 -2.56 -27.65
N LYS A 123 11.05 -3.12 -27.33
CA LYS A 123 11.52 -3.22 -25.93
C LYS A 123 11.67 -1.85 -25.26
N ALA A 124 12.15 -0.83 -25.98
CA ALA A 124 12.27 0.51 -25.44
C ALA A 124 10.88 1.12 -25.16
N ALA A 125 9.92 0.93 -26.05
CA ALA A 125 8.54 1.39 -25.86
C ALA A 125 7.85 0.71 -24.67
N GLU A 126 7.98 -0.62 -24.53
CA GLU A 126 7.45 -1.33 -23.36
C GLU A 126 8.11 -0.87 -22.05
N ALA A 127 9.42 -0.63 -22.08
CA ALA A 127 10.14 -0.15 -20.91
C ALA A 127 9.70 1.28 -20.53
N GLU A 128 9.45 2.15 -21.51
CA GLU A 128 8.92 3.49 -21.32
C GLU A 128 7.53 3.48 -20.68
N GLU A 129 6.62 2.65 -21.18
CA GLU A 129 5.27 2.51 -20.62
C GLU A 129 5.31 2.09 -19.15
N LYS A 130 6.09 1.04 -18.85
CA LYS A 130 6.27 0.54 -17.48
C LYS A 130 6.90 1.59 -16.57
N LEU A 131 7.87 2.37 -17.07
CA LEU A 131 8.47 3.49 -16.36
C LEU A 131 7.44 4.56 -16.03
N THR A 132 6.59 4.91 -16.98
CA THR A 132 5.57 5.95 -16.85
C THR A 132 4.53 5.56 -15.80
N LEU A 133 4.04 4.32 -15.85
CA LEU A 133 3.12 3.79 -14.85
C LEU A 133 3.73 3.81 -13.43
N THR A 134 5.00 3.42 -13.31
CA THR A 134 5.71 3.41 -12.02
C THR A 134 5.94 4.83 -11.50
N LYS A 135 6.29 5.79 -12.38
CA LYS A 135 6.43 7.22 -12.05
C LYS A 135 5.11 7.80 -11.53
N ASN A 136 4.00 7.51 -12.21
CA ASN A 136 2.67 7.97 -11.81
C ASN A 136 2.28 7.43 -10.44
N ARG A 137 2.50 6.13 -10.20
CA ARG A 137 2.23 5.53 -8.89
C ARG A 137 3.08 6.16 -7.79
N LEU A 138 4.37 6.39 -8.05
CA LEU A 138 5.27 7.04 -7.09
C LEU A 138 4.83 8.47 -6.78
N ALA A 139 4.40 9.23 -7.78
CA ALA A 139 3.90 10.60 -7.60
C ALA A 139 2.64 10.64 -6.71
N LEU A 140 1.70 9.71 -6.93
CA LEU A 140 0.49 9.59 -6.12
C LEU A 140 0.81 9.26 -4.65
N LEU A 141 1.76 8.35 -4.41
CA LEU A 141 2.17 8.04 -3.04
C LEU A 141 2.87 9.23 -2.36
N LYS A 142 3.74 9.94 -3.08
CA LYS A 142 4.40 11.15 -2.56
C LYS A 142 3.41 12.28 -2.27
N SER A 143 2.37 12.47 -3.08
CA SER A 143 1.36 13.49 -2.80
C SER A 143 0.50 13.13 -1.59
N THR A 144 0.30 11.84 -1.33
CA THR A 144 -0.44 11.38 -0.14
C THR A 144 0.31 11.70 1.16
N VAL A 145 1.65 11.63 1.16
CA VAL A 145 2.48 12.00 2.33
C VAL A 145 2.34 13.48 2.69
N LEU A 146 2.13 14.38 1.73
CA LEU A 146 2.04 15.83 1.96
C LEU A 146 0.70 16.29 2.55
N VAL A 147 -0.31 15.42 2.57
CA VAL A 147 -1.65 15.74 3.13
C VAL A 147 -1.74 15.33 4.61
N SER A 148 -0.75 14.60 5.12
CA SER A 148 -0.74 14.02 6.46
C SER A 148 0.12 14.77 7.49
N GLU A 149 0.62 15.97 7.17
CA GLU A 149 1.40 16.84 8.07
C GLU A 149 0.61 18.07 8.54
#